data_AF-A0AA35X2C6-F1
#
_entry.id   AF-A0AA35X2C6-F1
#
_cell.length_a   1.000
_cell.length_b   1.000
_cell.length_c   1.000
_cell.angle_alpha   90.00
_cell.angle_beta   90.00
_cell.angle_gamma   90.00
#
_symmetry.space_group_name_H-M   'P 1'
#
loop_
_entity.id
_entity.type
_entity.pdbx_description
1 polymer ?
#
loop_
_entity_poly.entity_id
_entity_poly.type
_entity_poly.pdbx_seq_one_letter_code
_entity_poly.pdbx_strand_id
1 'polypeptide(L)'
;MASGRSSSDDRILEVIFDPEAPLLALQEDGELEGGGGHSEQQQPAPREVREREVRAVQAAEEGRLDEALQLLNEAVAMAPDSASVYNNRAQVYQLRQQMEEALSDLNKAVELSGGRGKAGEQALCQRGIIWRVKGEEERALQDFKRAAKLGSRFAQRQVVQLNPYSALCNQMLTEAIGKLQRGEERT
;
A
#
# COMPACT_ATOMS: atom_id res chain seq x y z
N MET A 1 15.41 -39.87 -34.46
CA MET A 1 14.38 -40.17 -33.45
C MET A 1 14.42 -39.05 -32.42
N ALA A 2 13.29 -38.37 -32.23
CA ALA A 2 13.19 -37.09 -31.55
C ALA A 2 13.52 -37.24 -30.05
N SER A 3 14.49 -36.44 -29.56
CA SER A 3 14.75 -36.28 -28.13
C SER A 3 13.55 -35.56 -27.50
N GLY A 4 12.89 -36.22 -26.55
CA GLY A 4 11.78 -35.67 -25.81
C GLY A 4 12.24 -34.51 -24.94
N ARG A 5 11.95 -33.29 -25.39
CA ARG A 5 11.97 -32.12 -24.53
C ARG A 5 10.70 -32.14 -23.70
N SER A 6 10.84 -31.94 -22.39
CA SER A 6 9.70 -31.74 -21.49
C SER A 6 9.02 -30.41 -21.83
N SER A 7 7.69 -30.34 -21.71
CA SER A 7 6.94 -29.08 -21.91
C SER A 7 7.43 -27.95 -21.02
N SER A 8 8.06 -28.25 -19.88
CA SER A 8 8.67 -27.26 -18.99
C SER A 8 9.99 -26.72 -19.55
N ASP A 9 10.77 -27.54 -20.27
CA ASP A 9 12.07 -27.14 -20.83
C ASP A 9 11.89 -26.16 -22.00
N ASP A 10 10.91 -26.38 -22.87
CA ASP A 10 10.63 -25.47 -23.98
C ASP A 10 10.14 -24.10 -23.49
N ARG A 11 9.41 -24.05 -22.37
CA ARG A 11 8.92 -22.81 -21.74
C ARG A 11 10.01 -22.00 -21.06
N ILE A 12 10.98 -22.66 -20.43
CA ILE A 12 12.15 -21.99 -19.85
C ILE A 12 12.98 -21.33 -20.96
N LEU A 13 13.14 -22.02 -22.09
CA LEU A 13 13.87 -21.48 -23.24
C LEU A 13 13.13 -20.28 -23.86
N GLU A 14 11.81 -20.31 -23.97
CA GLU A 14 11.03 -19.15 -24.46
C GLU A 14 11.23 -17.89 -23.60
N VAL A 15 11.23 -18.02 -22.27
CA VAL A 15 11.46 -16.87 -21.36
C VAL A 15 12.89 -16.33 -21.43
N ILE A 16 13.87 -17.18 -21.74
CA ILE A 16 15.28 -16.76 -21.88
C ILE A 16 15.50 -15.98 -23.18
N PHE A 17 14.80 -16.33 -24.26
CA PHE A 17 15.02 -15.73 -25.59
C PHE A 17 14.02 -14.63 -25.97
N ASP A 18 12.94 -14.43 -25.19
CA ASP A 18 12.00 -13.32 -25.36
C ASP A 18 11.84 -12.50 -24.05
N PRO A 19 12.57 -11.38 -23.90
CA PRO A 19 12.54 -10.56 -22.70
C PRO A 19 11.23 -9.77 -22.49
N GLU A 20 10.31 -9.77 -23.48
CA GLU A 20 9.00 -9.13 -23.36
C GLU A 20 7.86 -10.14 -23.07
N ALA A 21 8.18 -11.44 -22.98
CA ALA A 21 7.21 -12.47 -22.63
C ALA A 21 6.65 -12.25 -21.20
N PRO A 22 5.32 -12.36 -21.00
CA PRO A 22 4.71 -12.19 -19.67
C PRO A 22 5.25 -13.25 -18.70
N LEU A 23 5.80 -12.80 -17.57
CA LEU A 23 6.37 -13.64 -16.49
C LEU A 23 5.37 -14.60 -15.79
N LEU A 24 4.14 -14.69 -16.31
CA LEU A 24 3.02 -15.44 -15.73
C LEU A 24 2.94 -16.91 -16.20
N ALA A 25 4.08 -17.52 -16.57
CA ALA A 25 4.14 -18.91 -17.04
C ALA A 25 4.91 -19.87 -16.09
N LEU A 26 5.33 -19.39 -14.91
CA LEU A 26 6.03 -20.20 -13.88
C LEU A 26 5.19 -20.40 -12.61
N GLN A 27 3.95 -20.86 -12.74
CA GLN A 27 3.23 -21.45 -11.61
C GLN A 27 2.97 -22.93 -11.93
N GLU A 28 3.84 -23.79 -11.42
CA GLU A 28 3.54 -25.22 -11.25
C GLU A 28 2.65 -25.40 -10.01
N ASP A 29 1.45 -25.90 -10.27
CA ASP A 29 0.78 -27.00 -9.58
C ASP A 29 1.50 -27.52 -8.31
N GLY A 30 1.09 -26.98 -7.15
CA GLY A 30 1.47 -27.45 -5.84
C GLY A 30 0.31 -27.27 -4.88
N GLU A 31 -0.29 -28.38 -4.49
CA GLU A 31 -1.44 -28.50 -3.60
C GLU A 31 -1.28 -27.66 -2.32
N LEU A 32 -2.24 -26.77 -2.08
CA LEU A 32 -2.60 -26.28 -0.75
C LEU A 32 -4.13 -26.33 -0.63
N GLU A 33 -4.67 -27.53 -0.47
CA GLU A 33 -5.96 -27.69 0.20
C GLU A 33 -5.76 -27.46 1.69
N GLY A 34 -6.43 -26.45 2.23
CA GLY A 34 -6.52 -26.27 3.68
C GLY A 34 -6.82 -24.84 4.12
N GLY A 35 -8.08 -24.43 4.02
CA GLY A 35 -8.61 -23.40 4.93
C GLY A 35 -9.54 -22.36 4.31
N GLY A 36 -10.83 -22.69 4.21
CA GLY A 36 -11.96 -21.74 4.17
C GLY A 36 -12.08 -20.95 2.85
N GLY A 37 -13.27 -20.84 2.25
CA GLY A 37 -14.23 -19.81 2.69
C GLY A 37 -13.45 -18.53 3.05
N HIS A 38 -13.48 -17.44 2.31
CA HIS A 38 -14.66 -16.62 2.12
C HIS A 38 -14.63 -16.02 0.72
N SER A 39 -15.59 -16.43 -0.11
CA SER A 39 -16.23 -15.52 -1.04
C SER A 39 -16.78 -14.36 -0.21
N GLU A 40 -16.02 -13.27 -0.08
CA GLU A 40 -16.52 -12.03 0.51
C GLU A 40 -17.61 -11.50 -0.41
N GLN A 41 -18.84 -11.90 -0.07
CA GLN A 41 -20.07 -11.19 -0.33
C GLN A 41 -19.92 -9.79 0.27
N GLN A 42 -19.11 -8.93 -0.34
CA GLN A 42 -19.15 -7.51 -0.08
C GLN A 42 -20.50 -7.07 -0.64
N GLN A 43 -21.53 -7.06 0.21
CA GLN A 43 -22.76 -6.37 -0.13
C GLN A 43 -22.34 -4.95 -0.52
N PRO A 44 -22.65 -4.49 -1.75
CA PRO A 44 -22.29 -3.14 -2.15
C PRO A 44 -22.88 -2.22 -1.09
N ALA A 45 -22.02 -1.39 -0.48
CA ALA A 45 -22.43 -0.45 0.55
C ALA A 45 -23.73 0.24 0.08
N PRO A 46 -24.74 0.41 0.96
CA PRO A 46 -25.99 1.04 0.59
C PRO A 46 -25.70 2.32 -0.19
N ARG A 47 -26.42 2.56 -1.30
CA ARG A 47 -26.15 3.73 -2.18
C ARG A 47 -26.03 5.03 -1.39
N GLU A 48 -26.83 5.14 -0.33
CA GLU A 48 -26.83 6.25 0.62
C GLU A 48 -25.51 6.43 1.40
N VAL A 49 -24.80 5.34 1.75
CA VAL A 49 -23.48 5.41 2.41
C VAL A 49 -22.46 5.96 1.44
N ARG A 50 -22.45 5.45 0.20
CA ARG A 50 -21.54 5.93 -0.85
C ARG A 50 -21.80 7.39 -1.19
N GLU A 51 -23.05 7.82 -1.21
CA GLU A 51 -23.40 9.23 -1.41
C GLU A 51 -22.89 10.11 -0.26
N ARG A 52 -23.03 9.66 0.99
CA ARG A 52 -22.46 10.36 2.15
C ARG A 52 -20.94 10.45 2.09
N GLU A 53 -20.25 9.38 1.69
CA GLU A 53 -18.79 9.40 1.50
C GLU A 53 -18.38 10.46 0.47
N VAL A 54 -19.05 10.52 -0.69
CA VAL A 54 -18.75 11.51 -1.73
C VAL A 54 -18.97 12.93 -1.22
N ARG A 55 -20.09 13.18 -0.53
CA ARG A 55 -20.39 14.49 0.07
C ARG A 55 -19.36 14.87 1.15
N ALA A 56 -18.94 13.91 1.96
CA ALA A 56 -17.93 14.15 3.00
C ALA A 56 -16.57 14.49 2.41
N VAL A 57 -16.14 13.80 1.35
CA VAL A 57 -14.90 14.11 0.63
C VAL A 57 -14.96 15.52 0.05
N GLN A 58 -16.06 15.88 -0.61
CA GLN A 58 -16.26 17.24 -1.12
C GLN A 58 -16.23 18.28 0.00
N ALA A 59 -16.91 18.03 1.13
CA ALA A 59 -16.89 18.95 2.26
C ALA A 59 -15.48 19.12 2.85
N ALA A 60 -14.68 18.04 2.88
CA ALA A 60 -13.29 18.09 3.32
C ALA A 60 -12.39 18.88 2.36
N GLU A 61 -12.58 18.73 1.04
CA GLU A 61 -11.88 19.53 0.01
C GLU A 61 -12.21 21.02 0.11
N GLU A 62 -13.45 21.35 0.48
CA GLU A 62 -13.92 22.72 0.72
C GLU A 62 -13.52 23.26 2.12
N GLY A 63 -12.76 22.49 2.91
CA GLY A 63 -12.26 22.87 4.23
C GLY A 63 -13.29 22.77 5.37
N ARG A 64 -14.51 22.30 5.10
CA ARG A 64 -15.56 22.09 6.11
C ARG A 64 -15.38 20.73 6.79
N LEU A 65 -14.32 20.64 7.59
CA LEU A 65 -13.89 19.38 8.23
C LEU A 65 -14.91 18.83 9.24
N ASP A 66 -15.62 19.70 9.98
CA ASP A 66 -16.65 19.26 10.94
C ASP A 66 -17.85 18.62 10.25
N GLU A 67 -18.31 19.21 9.14
CA GLU A 67 -19.38 18.65 8.32
C GLU A 67 -18.96 17.30 7.71
N ALA A 68 -17.73 17.23 7.17
CA ALA A 68 -17.18 15.99 6.64
C ALA A 68 -17.15 14.87 7.70
N LEU A 69 -16.71 15.18 8.93
CA LEU A 69 -16.72 14.21 10.03
C LEU A 69 -18.12 13.78 10.42
N GLN A 70 -19.08 14.70 10.48
CA GLN A 70 -20.46 14.35 10.78
C GLN A 70 -21.02 13.36 9.74
N LEU A 71 -20.85 13.66 8.46
CA LEU A 71 -21.28 12.79 7.36
C LEU A 71 -20.61 11.41 7.42
N LEU A 72 -19.33 11.35 7.76
CA LEU A 72 -18.59 10.08 7.90
C LEU A 72 -19.00 9.31 9.15
N ASN A 73 -19.34 9.97 10.25
CA ASN A 73 -19.86 9.32 11.45
C ASN A 73 -21.23 8.67 11.18
N GLU A 74 -22.10 9.35 10.45
CA GLU A 74 -23.37 8.77 9.98
C GLU A 74 -23.13 7.58 9.04
N ALA A 75 -22.18 7.70 8.12
CA ALA A 75 -21.81 6.61 7.21
C ALA A 75 -21.28 5.38 7.97
N VAL A 76 -20.46 5.57 9.02
CA VAL A 76 -19.99 4.47 9.88
C VAL A 76 -21.15 3.82 10.63
N ALA A 77 -22.12 4.60 11.12
CA ALA A 77 -23.28 4.05 11.81
C ALA A 77 -24.16 3.19 10.87
N MET A 78 -24.20 3.52 9.59
CA MET A 78 -24.97 2.78 8.57
C MET A 78 -24.23 1.56 8.03
N ALA A 79 -22.90 1.63 7.90
CA ALA A 79 -22.06 0.57 7.38
C ALA A 79 -20.81 0.40 8.26
N PRO A 80 -20.94 -0.23 9.44
CA PRO A 80 -19.85 -0.38 10.40
C PRO A 80 -18.72 -1.29 9.89
N ASP A 81 -18.96 -2.06 8.83
CA ASP A 81 -17.99 -2.98 8.22
C ASP A 81 -17.35 -2.41 6.94
N SER A 82 -17.61 -1.13 6.62
CA SER A 82 -17.06 -0.50 5.42
C SER A 82 -15.66 0.08 5.64
N ALA A 83 -14.63 -0.63 5.18
CA ALA A 83 -13.24 -0.17 5.25
C ALA A 83 -13.01 1.20 4.57
N SER A 84 -13.75 1.53 3.51
CA SER A 84 -13.61 2.82 2.81
C SER A 84 -14.03 4.00 3.68
N VAL A 85 -15.09 3.83 4.47
CA VAL A 85 -15.62 4.90 5.32
C VAL A 85 -14.62 5.25 6.42
N TYR A 86 -14.05 4.25 7.09
CA TYR A 86 -12.99 4.49 8.08
C TYR A 86 -11.74 5.11 7.44
N ASN A 87 -11.35 4.69 6.23
CA ASN A 87 -10.23 5.30 5.53
C ASN A 87 -10.47 6.78 5.21
N ASN A 88 -11.69 7.14 4.79
CA ASN A 88 -12.06 8.53 4.53
C ASN A 88 -12.13 9.35 5.83
N ARG A 89 -12.67 8.79 6.92
CA ARG A 89 -12.73 9.47 8.22
C ARG A 89 -11.35 9.72 8.81
N ALA A 90 -10.45 8.75 8.69
CA ALA A 90 -9.06 8.91 9.06
C ALA A 90 -8.38 10.07 8.32
N GLN A 91 -8.65 10.24 7.03
CA GLN A 91 -8.09 11.34 6.25
C GLN A 91 -8.58 12.70 6.79
N VAL A 92 -9.85 12.82 7.17
CA VAL A 92 -10.36 14.05 7.78
C VAL A 92 -9.75 14.29 9.16
N TYR A 93 -9.55 13.25 9.97
CA TYR A 93 -8.82 13.38 11.23
C TYR A 93 -7.36 13.82 11.03
N GLN A 94 -6.67 13.34 10.00
CA GLN A 94 -5.33 13.83 9.66
C GLN A 94 -5.33 15.32 9.32
N LEU A 95 -6.32 15.80 8.55
CA LEU A 95 -6.47 17.22 8.24
C LEU A 95 -6.70 18.07 9.50
N ARG A 96 -7.32 17.49 10.54
CA ARG A 96 -7.48 18.10 11.87
C ARG A 96 -6.31 17.90 12.82
N GLN A 97 -5.22 17.27 12.36
CA GLN A 97 -4.06 16.91 13.18
C GLN A 97 -4.35 15.91 14.31
N GLN A 98 -5.48 15.19 14.21
CA GLN A 98 -5.92 14.16 15.16
C GLN A 98 -5.34 12.80 14.77
N MET A 99 -4.03 12.65 14.98
CA MET A 99 -3.27 11.50 14.45
C MET A 99 -3.63 10.17 15.13
N GLU A 100 -4.00 10.17 16.41
CA GLU A 100 -4.36 8.93 17.12
C GLU A 100 -5.72 8.39 16.68
N GLU A 101 -6.70 9.28 16.50
CA GLU A 101 -8.02 8.94 15.96
C GLU A 101 -7.90 8.44 14.52
N ALA A 102 -7.07 9.10 13.70
CA ALA A 102 -6.77 8.64 12.35
C ALA A 102 -6.12 7.24 12.36
N LEU A 103 -5.15 6.98 13.23
CA LEU A 103 -4.52 5.66 13.36
C LEU A 103 -5.53 4.58 13.76
N SER A 104 -6.45 4.89 14.69
CA SER A 104 -7.49 3.97 15.13
C SER A 104 -8.38 3.55 13.95
N ASP A 105 -8.87 4.53 13.17
CA ASP A 105 -9.69 4.27 12.00
C ASP A 105 -8.94 3.51 10.90
N LEU A 106 -7.66 3.84 10.66
CA LEU A 106 -6.85 3.13 9.68
C LEU A 106 -6.57 1.69 10.10
N ASN A 107 -6.36 1.43 11.39
CA ASN A 107 -6.27 0.07 11.90
C ASN A 107 -7.55 -0.70 11.61
N LYS A 108 -8.71 -0.11 11.89
CA LYS A 108 -9.99 -0.73 11.61
C LYS A 108 -10.21 -0.97 10.12
N ALA A 109 -9.86 -0.02 9.26
CA ALA A 109 -9.93 -0.18 7.81
C ALA A 109 -9.07 -1.34 7.30
N VAL A 110 -7.84 -1.47 7.81
CA VAL A 110 -6.93 -2.58 7.45
C VAL A 110 -7.45 -3.92 7.94
N GLU A 111 -8.04 -3.98 9.14
CA GLU A 111 -8.68 -5.19 9.68
C GLU A 111 -9.86 -5.61 8.80
N LEU A 112 -10.78 -4.68 8.51
CA LEU A 112 -11.99 -4.94 7.73
C LEU A 112 -11.70 -5.33 6.29
N SER A 113 -10.64 -4.78 5.68
CA SER A 113 -10.25 -5.15 4.32
C SER A 113 -9.32 -6.38 4.26
N GLY A 114 -8.93 -6.93 5.41
CA GLY A 114 -7.88 -7.94 5.52
C GLY A 114 -6.53 -7.48 4.94
N GLY A 115 -6.30 -6.17 4.83
CA GLY A 115 -5.15 -5.61 4.14
C GLY A 115 -5.11 -5.94 2.65
N ARG A 116 -6.27 -6.09 2.00
CA ARG A 116 -6.43 -6.33 0.56
C ARG A 116 -7.32 -5.26 -0.08
N GLY A 117 -7.36 -5.26 -1.41
CA GLY A 117 -8.16 -4.33 -2.21
C GLY A 117 -7.74 -2.87 -2.08
N LYS A 118 -8.49 -1.98 -2.74
CA LYS A 118 -8.15 -0.56 -2.82
C LYS A 118 -8.22 0.15 -1.46
N ALA A 119 -9.25 -0.16 -0.65
CA ALA A 119 -9.38 0.43 0.69
C ALA A 119 -8.23 0.01 1.62
N GLY A 120 -7.83 -1.26 1.58
CA GLY A 120 -6.67 -1.75 2.35
C GLY A 120 -5.36 -1.13 1.90
N GLU A 121 -5.15 -1.02 0.59
CA GLU A 121 -3.97 -0.34 0.02
C GLU A 121 -3.86 1.12 0.49
N GLN A 122 -4.97 1.87 0.40
CA GLN A 122 -5.02 3.27 0.83
C GLN A 122 -4.81 3.40 2.33
N ALA A 123 -5.45 2.54 3.13
CA ALA A 123 -5.33 2.59 4.58
C ALA A 123 -3.89 2.29 5.04
N LEU A 124 -3.23 1.30 4.45
CA LEU A 124 -1.81 1.00 4.70
C LEU A 124 -0.90 2.17 4.31
N CYS A 125 -1.13 2.81 3.16
CA CYS A 125 -0.37 3.99 2.75
C CYS A 125 -0.53 5.15 3.76
N GLN A 126 -1.76 5.48 4.13
CA GLN A 126 -2.04 6.56 5.09
C GLN A 126 -1.43 6.25 6.46
N ARG A 127 -1.56 5.01 6.93
CA ARG A 127 -1.01 4.59 8.22
C ARG A 127 0.51 4.66 8.23
N GLY A 128 1.16 4.22 7.16
CA GLY A 128 2.60 4.35 6.97
C GLY A 128 3.08 5.81 7.01
N ILE A 129 2.32 6.74 6.43
CA ILE A 129 2.63 8.18 6.50
C ILE A 129 2.59 8.68 7.95
N ILE A 130 1.55 8.32 8.72
CA ILE A 130 1.46 8.73 10.13
C ILE A 130 2.64 8.17 10.92
N TRP A 131 3.01 6.90 10.71
CA TRP A 131 4.16 6.31 11.40
C TRP A 131 5.46 7.04 11.09
N ARG A 132 5.68 7.48 9.84
CA ARG A 132 6.83 8.33 9.51
C ARG A 132 6.84 9.64 10.27
N VAL A 133 5.69 10.31 10.37
CA VAL A 133 5.57 11.56 11.14
C VAL A 133 5.88 11.34 12.62
N LYS A 134 5.53 10.17 13.17
CA LYS A 134 5.84 9.78 14.55
C LYS A 134 7.28 9.28 14.76
N GLY A 135 8.08 9.18 13.70
CA GLY A 135 9.46 8.66 13.76
C GLY A 135 9.57 7.13 13.82
N GLU A 136 8.46 6.41 13.65
CA GLU A 136 8.40 4.94 13.68
C GLU A 136 8.64 4.37 12.28
N GLU A 137 9.88 4.50 11.77
CA GLU A 137 10.23 4.17 10.39
C GLU A 137 10.06 2.68 10.06
N GLU A 138 10.35 1.76 10.99
CA GLU A 138 10.16 0.33 10.79
C GLU A 138 8.69 -0.03 10.56
N ARG A 139 7.78 0.56 11.35
CA ARG A 139 6.33 0.36 11.21
C ARG A 139 5.83 0.93 9.89
N ALA A 140 6.31 2.12 9.54
CA ALA A 140 6.00 2.74 8.26
C ALA A 140 6.45 1.86 7.08
N LEU A 141 7.68 1.35 7.13
CA LEU A 141 8.24 0.49 6.10
C LEU A 141 7.44 -0.81 5.95
N GLN A 142 6.99 -1.40 7.05
CA GLN A 142 6.14 -2.60 7.02
C GLN A 142 4.82 -2.33 6.28
N ASP A 143 4.15 -1.22 6.60
CA ASP A 143 2.88 -0.84 5.96
C ASP A 143 3.07 -0.50 4.48
N PHE A 144 4.12 0.25 4.13
CA PHE A 144 4.42 0.53 2.73
C PHE A 144 4.80 -0.71 1.94
N LYS A 145 5.53 -1.68 2.53
CA LYS A 145 5.81 -2.97 1.88
C LYS A 145 4.53 -3.72 1.57
N ARG A 146 3.58 -3.74 2.51
CA ARG A 146 2.26 -4.38 2.28
C ARG A 146 1.48 -3.67 1.19
N ALA A 147 1.39 -2.34 1.22
CA ALA A 147 0.71 -1.56 0.18
C ALA A 147 1.40 -1.68 -1.20
N ALA A 148 2.72 -1.77 -1.25
CA ALA A 148 3.47 -1.97 -2.49
C ALA A 148 3.15 -3.32 -3.15
N LYS A 149 2.98 -4.38 -2.34
CA LYS A 149 2.54 -5.71 -2.82
C LYS A 149 1.13 -5.69 -3.42
N LEU A 150 0.28 -4.75 -2.99
CA LEU A 150 -1.05 -4.54 -3.57
C LEU A 150 -1.03 -3.70 -4.87
N GLY A 151 0.15 -3.21 -5.29
CA GLY A 151 0.33 -2.43 -6.52
C GLY A 151 0.48 -0.93 -6.31
N SER A 152 0.59 -0.45 -5.07
CA SER A 152 0.70 0.98 -4.81
C SER A 152 2.05 1.56 -5.26
N ARG A 153 2.02 2.38 -6.32
CA ARG A 153 3.22 3.10 -6.81
C ARG A 153 3.78 4.08 -5.78
N PHE A 154 2.90 4.71 -4.99
CA PHE A 154 3.32 5.58 -3.90
C PHE A 154 4.11 4.79 -2.86
N ALA A 155 3.57 3.67 -2.39
CA ALA A 155 4.23 2.84 -1.40
C ALA A 155 5.54 2.24 -1.90
N GLN A 156 5.61 1.80 -3.17
CA GLN A 156 6.86 1.33 -3.78
C GLN A 156 7.97 2.39 -3.69
N ARG A 157 7.65 3.66 -4.01
CA ARG A 157 8.60 4.77 -3.86
C ARG A 157 9.01 4.99 -2.40
N GLN A 158 8.06 4.91 -1.47
CA GLN A 158 8.35 5.05 -0.04
C GLN A 158 9.26 3.93 0.48
N VAL A 159 9.05 2.68 0.04
CA VAL A 159 9.92 1.55 0.41
C VAL A 159 11.36 1.78 -0.04
N VAL A 160 11.57 2.32 -1.24
CA VAL A 160 12.92 2.67 -1.73
C VAL A 160 13.53 3.79 -0.91
N GLN A 161 12.76 4.83 -0.57
CA GLN A 161 13.24 5.96 0.24
C GLN A 161 13.65 5.52 1.65
N LEU A 162 12.89 4.60 2.24
CA LEU A 162 13.14 4.05 3.58
C LEU A 162 14.14 2.87 3.56
N ASN A 163 14.73 2.53 2.42
CA ASN A 163 15.73 1.47 2.37
C ASN A 163 17.06 1.99 2.96
N PRO A 164 17.55 1.39 4.07
CA PRO A 164 18.78 1.85 4.72
C PRO A 164 20.02 1.74 3.82
N TYR A 165 20.03 0.78 2.89
CA TYR A 165 21.13 0.64 1.93
C TYR A 165 21.13 1.76 0.88
N SER A 166 19.96 2.26 0.49
CA SER A 166 19.85 3.39 -0.44
C SER A 166 20.37 4.68 0.20
N ALA A 167 20.11 4.90 1.50
CA ALA A 167 20.67 6.03 2.25
C ALA A 167 22.20 5.95 2.36
N LEU A 168 22.74 4.78 2.73
CA LEU A 168 24.18 4.57 2.88
C LEU A 168 24.93 4.72 1.54
N CYS A 169 24.42 4.13 0.46
CA CYS A 169 25.03 4.25 -0.87
C CYS A 169 25.07 5.71 -1.35
N ASN A 170 24.01 6.49 -1.13
CA ASN A 170 23.98 7.90 -1.48
C ASN A 170 24.99 8.72 -0.66
N GLN A 171 25.11 8.43 0.64
CA GLN A 171 26.09 9.08 1.51
C GLN A 171 27.52 8.74 1.08
N MET A 172 27.83 7.46 0.86
CA MET A 172 29.14 7.01 0.40
C MET A 172 29.51 7.60 -0.96
N LEU A 173 28.57 7.65 -1.91
CA LEU A 173 28.79 8.28 -3.22
C LEU A 173 29.07 9.79 -3.08
N THR A 174 28.31 10.48 -2.23
CA THR A 174 28.51 11.92 -1.98
C THR A 174 29.88 12.19 -1.36
N GLU A 175 30.31 11.37 -0.40
CA GLU A 175 31.63 11.49 0.22
C GLU A 175 32.76 11.19 -0.77
N ALA A 176 32.61 10.16 -1.61
CA ALA A 176 33.61 9.82 -2.63
C ALA A 176 33.75 10.93 -3.68
N ILE A 177 32.63 11.47 -4.18
CA ILE A 177 32.63 12.61 -5.11
C ILE A 177 33.25 13.85 -4.46
N GLY A 178 32.91 14.13 -3.19
CA GLY A 178 33.47 15.25 -2.44
C GLY A 178 34.99 15.14 -2.25
N LYS A 179 35.52 13.94 -2.01
CA LYS A 179 36.98 13.70 -1.91
C LYS A 179 37.69 13.92 -3.25
N LEU A 180 37.10 13.46 -4.35
CA LEU A 180 37.61 13.70 -5.71
C LEU A 180 37.63 15.20 -6.05
N GLN A 181 36.58 15.93 -5.69
CA GLN A 181 36.49 17.38 -5.92
C GLN A 181 37.48 18.19 -5.08
N ARG A 182 37.86 17.69 -3.89
CA ARG A 182 38.87 18.33 -3.02
C ARG A 182 40.32 17.97 -3.39
N GLY A 183 40.54 17.12 -4.40
CA GLY A 183 41.89 16.71 -4.80
C GLY A 183 42.60 15.84 -3.76
N GLU A 184 41.85 15.18 -2.87
CA GLU A 184 42.38 14.24 -1.87
C GLU A 184 42.60 12.86 -2.50
N GLU A 185 43.41 12.78 -3.56
CA GLU A 185 43.90 11.51 -4.09
C GLU A 185 45.23 11.14 -3.42
N ARG A 186 45.15 10.23 -2.45
CA ARG A 186 46.18 9.35 -1.90
C ARG A 186 47.65 9.78 -2.09
N THR A 187 48.29 10.24 -1.00
CA THR A 187 49.66 9.79 -0.67
C THR A 187 49.63 8.39 -0.08
#